data_AF-A0A0L0FEM1-F1
#
_entry.id   AF-A0A0L0FEM1-F1
#
_cell.length_a   1.000
_cell.length_b   1.000
_cell.length_c   1.000
_cell.angle_alpha   90.00
_cell.angle_beta   90.00
_cell.angle_gamma   90.00
#
_symmetry.space_group_name_H-M   'P 1'
#
loop_
_entity.id
_entity.type
_entity.pdbx_description
1 polymer ?
#
loop_
_entity_poly.entity_id
_entity_poly.type
_entity_poly.pdbx_seq_one_letter_code
_entity_poly.pdbx_strand_id
1 'polypeptide(L)'
;QVRRAHAAGRKYGVPVVVNQVMYNLLDYNSTELREMEKACNDLDVKIIAYSPIGQGLLTDSLTPEKLVKNRPAKMTGLTWDKLQPLRECIRSIAQAHDRSMAQVCINWCIQHNTIPLVGCRSVSQAQDTLGALGWELTESEVRDLDEVALARSTLESPTWRRALFVQLAGVFMVACSVCDNWLGRGMVEEAR
;
A
#
# COMPACT_ATOMS: atom_id res chain seq x y z
N GLN A 1 11.66 1.63 -9.66
CA GLN A 1 12.50 2.22 -8.59
C GLN A 1 13.26 1.14 -7.81
N VAL A 2 12.60 0.08 -7.32
CA VAL A 2 13.23 -1.03 -6.58
C VAL A 2 14.46 -1.64 -7.27
N ARG A 3 14.41 -1.87 -8.59
CA ARG A 3 15.56 -2.41 -9.36
C ARG A 3 16.82 -1.52 -9.26
N ARG A 4 16.64 -0.19 -9.31
CA ARG A 4 17.77 0.76 -9.19
C ARG A 4 18.33 0.77 -7.77
N ALA A 5 17.46 0.76 -6.76
CA ALA A 5 17.87 0.70 -5.35
C ALA A 5 18.63 -0.59 -5.05
N HIS A 6 18.12 -1.74 -5.50
CA HIS A 6 18.77 -3.04 -5.33
C HIS A 6 20.16 -3.08 -6.02
N ALA A 7 20.28 -2.56 -7.25
CA ALA A 7 21.56 -2.47 -7.95
C ALA A 7 22.58 -1.57 -7.23
N ALA A 8 22.13 -0.42 -6.70
CA ALA A 8 22.98 0.47 -5.91
C ALA A 8 23.42 -0.18 -4.60
N GLY A 9 22.49 -0.82 -3.87
CA GLY A 9 22.79 -1.55 -2.65
C GLY A 9 23.85 -2.63 -2.86
N ARG A 10 23.69 -3.44 -3.92
CA ARG A 10 24.69 -4.44 -4.35
C ARG A 10 26.06 -3.83 -4.60
N LYS A 11 26.14 -2.68 -5.27
CA LYS A 11 27.40 -1.99 -5.55
C LYS A 11 28.15 -1.58 -4.27
N TYR A 12 27.43 -1.19 -3.23
CA TYR A 12 28.00 -0.71 -1.96
C TYR A 12 28.00 -1.75 -0.84
N GLY A 13 27.65 -3.01 -1.11
CA GLY A 13 27.59 -4.07 -0.08
C GLY A 13 26.44 -3.91 0.92
N VAL A 14 25.39 -3.14 0.58
CA VAL A 14 24.21 -2.90 1.42
C VAL A 14 23.00 -3.58 0.76
N PRO A 15 22.64 -4.82 1.15
CA PRO A 15 21.56 -5.55 0.51
C PRO A 15 20.20 -4.88 0.78
N VAL A 16 19.41 -4.71 -0.28
CA VAL A 16 18.00 -4.33 -0.17
C VAL A 16 17.18 -5.61 -0.08
N VAL A 17 16.59 -5.88 1.08
CA VAL A 17 15.86 -7.14 1.36
C VAL A 17 14.35 -6.98 1.46
N VAL A 18 13.88 -5.74 1.67
CA VAL A 18 12.45 -5.43 1.78
C VAL A 18 12.08 -4.18 0.98
N ASN A 19 10.84 -4.15 0.50
CA ASN A 19 10.22 -2.99 -0.11
C ASN A 19 8.82 -2.79 0.48
N GLN A 20 8.55 -1.61 1.02
CA GLN A 20 7.26 -1.28 1.59
C GLN A 20 6.35 -0.71 0.49
N VAL A 21 5.29 -1.44 0.14
CA VAL A 21 4.40 -1.13 -1.00
C VAL A 21 2.94 -1.12 -0.53
N MET A 22 2.12 -0.24 -1.11
CA MET A 22 0.69 -0.28 -0.81
C MET A 22 0.16 -1.53 -1.49
N TYR A 23 -0.31 -2.47 -0.69
CA TYR A 23 -0.69 -3.79 -1.19
C TYR A 23 -1.97 -4.20 -0.48
N ASN A 24 -3.08 -4.16 -1.23
CA ASN A 24 -4.42 -4.49 -0.75
C ASN A 24 -5.35 -4.70 -1.96
N LEU A 25 -6.52 -5.27 -1.69
CA LEU A 25 -7.54 -5.61 -2.70
C LEU A 25 -8.11 -4.42 -3.49
N LEU A 26 -7.88 -3.17 -3.07
CA LEU A 26 -8.29 -2.01 -3.88
C LEU A 26 -7.34 -1.77 -5.05
N ASP A 27 -6.08 -2.19 -4.92
CA ASP A 27 -5.02 -1.82 -5.85
C ASP A 27 -4.39 -3.03 -6.57
N TYR A 28 -4.70 -4.26 -6.13
CA TYR A 28 -4.06 -5.51 -6.56
C TYR A 28 -4.01 -5.71 -8.08
N ASN A 29 -5.10 -5.40 -8.78
CA ASN A 29 -5.20 -5.59 -10.23
C ASN A 29 -4.62 -4.43 -11.05
N SER A 30 -3.98 -3.44 -10.42
CA SER A 30 -3.29 -2.37 -11.14
C SER A 30 -1.97 -2.86 -11.76
N THR A 31 -1.71 -2.46 -13.00
CA THR A 31 -0.49 -2.82 -13.72
C THR A 31 0.77 -2.47 -12.93
N GLU A 32 0.78 -1.30 -12.28
CA GLU A 32 1.96 -0.83 -11.54
C GLU A 32 2.25 -1.70 -10.32
N LEU A 33 1.21 -2.17 -9.61
CA LEU A 33 1.41 -3.06 -8.46
C LEU A 33 1.87 -4.44 -8.92
N ARG A 34 1.29 -4.99 -10.00
CA ARG A 34 1.72 -6.27 -10.59
C ARG A 34 3.18 -6.23 -11.06
N GLU A 35 3.59 -5.14 -11.71
CA GLU A 35 4.98 -4.94 -12.12
C GLU A 35 5.92 -4.79 -10.92
N MET A 36 5.50 -4.07 -9.88
CA MET A 36 6.27 -3.93 -8.64
C MET A 36 6.46 -5.28 -7.94
N GLU A 37 5.38 -6.06 -7.83
CA GLU A 37 5.39 -7.40 -7.25
C GLU A 37 6.34 -8.31 -8.01
N LYS A 38 6.20 -8.37 -9.33
CA LYS A 38 7.13 -9.13 -10.18
C LYS A 38 8.58 -8.69 -9.97
N ALA A 39 8.84 -7.38 -9.93
CA ALA A 39 10.19 -6.87 -9.74
C ALA A 39 10.77 -7.21 -8.36
N CYS A 40 9.96 -7.25 -7.31
CA CYS A 40 10.39 -7.66 -5.98
C CYS A 40 10.69 -9.18 -5.95
N ASN A 41 9.82 -10.00 -6.55
CA ASN A 41 10.01 -11.45 -6.67
C ASN A 41 11.28 -11.81 -7.48
N ASP A 42 11.50 -11.16 -8.63
CA ASP A 42 12.70 -11.36 -9.46
C ASP A 42 14.02 -11.05 -8.71
N LEU A 43 13.96 -10.23 -7.66
CA LEU A 43 15.12 -9.74 -6.90
C LEU A 43 15.26 -10.38 -5.52
N ASP A 44 14.36 -11.30 -5.15
CA ASP A 44 14.23 -11.83 -3.77
C ASP A 44 14.09 -10.72 -2.71
N VAL A 45 13.31 -9.69 -3.03
CA VAL A 45 12.95 -8.59 -2.12
C VAL A 45 11.57 -8.87 -1.57
N LYS A 46 11.43 -8.97 -0.24
CA LYS A 46 10.12 -9.17 0.39
C LYS A 46 9.28 -7.90 0.40
N ILE A 47 7.98 -8.05 0.17
CA ILE A 47 7.05 -6.92 0.23
C ILE A 47 6.51 -6.79 1.66
N ILE A 48 6.66 -5.58 2.22
CA ILE A 48 5.88 -5.17 3.39
C ILE A 48 4.63 -4.47 2.87
N ALA A 49 3.49 -5.13 3.00
CA ALA A 49 2.20 -4.67 2.52
C ALA A 49 1.61 -3.62 3.48
N TYR A 50 1.76 -2.33 3.16
CA TYR A 50 1.13 -1.29 3.96
C TYR A 50 -0.30 -0.99 3.49
N SER A 51 -1.15 -0.57 4.43
CA SER A 51 -2.60 -0.40 4.25
C SER A 51 -3.35 -1.66 3.76
N PRO A 52 -3.12 -2.85 4.35
CA PRO A 52 -3.73 -4.11 3.89
C PRO A 52 -5.28 -4.08 3.90
N ILE A 53 -5.88 -3.27 4.78
CA ILE A 53 -7.34 -3.08 4.90
C ILE A 53 -7.87 -1.85 4.14
N GLY A 54 -7.10 -1.32 3.19
CA GLY A 54 -7.51 -0.19 2.35
C GLY A 54 -7.82 1.08 3.15
N GLN A 55 -7.06 1.37 4.21
CA GLN A 55 -7.31 2.50 5.14
C GLN A 55 -8.72 2.48 5.75
N GLY A 56 -9.22 1.28 6.09
CA GLY A 56 -10.53 1.06 6.69
C GLY A 56 -11.65 0.80 5.69
N LEU A 57 -11.40 1.00 4.39
CA LEU A 57 -12.39 0.81 3.32
C LEU A 57 -12.80 -0.66 3.14
N LEU A 58 -11.99 -1.60 3.61
CA LEU A 58 -12.24 -3.03 3.51
C LEU A 58 -12.70 -3.66 4.84
N THR A 59 -13.09 -2.86 5.82
CA THR A 59 -13.54 -3.35 7.15
C THR A 59 -15.06 -3.36 7.28
N ASP A 60 -15.59 -4.15 8.22
CA ASP A 60 -17.02 -4.23 8.56
C ASP A 60 -17.63 -2.86 8.91
N SER A 61 -16.83 -1.99 9.52
CA SER A 61 -17.29 -0.70 10.05
C SER A 61 -17.62 0.37 9.00
N LEU A 62 -17.26 0.15 7.72
CA LEU A 62 -17.50 1.11 6.64
C LEU A 62 -18.99 1.09 6.24
N THR A 63 -19.57 2.28 6.16
CA THR A 63 -20.93 2.53 5.65
C THR A 63 -20.88 3.51 4.47
N PRO A 64 -21.95 3.62 3.65
CA PRO A 64 -22.02 4.62 2.57
C PRO A 64 -21.75 6.05 3.08
N GLU A 65 -22.27 6.43 4.24
CA GLU A 65 -22.11 7.75 4.83
C GLU A 65 -20.66 8.00 5.27
N LYS A 66 -19.98 6.96 5.77
CA LYS A 66 -18.56 7.02 6.14
C LYS A 66 -17.66 7.06 4.89
N LEU A 67 -18.03 6.35 3.81
CA LEU A 67 -17.30 6.40 2.54
C LEU A 67 -17.24 7.83 2.01
N VAL A 68 -18.36 8.55 2.01
CA VAL A 68 -18.44 9.95 1.59
C VAL A 68 -17.60 10.88 2.47
N LYS A 69 -17.12 10.45 3.65
CA LYS A 69 -16.21 11.22 4.50
C LYS A 69 -14.75 10.74 4.40
N ASN A 70 -14.50 9.58 3.80
CA ASN A 70 -13.18 8.99 3.67
C ASN A 70 -12.34 9.74 2.60
N ARG A 71 -11.24 10.37 3.03
CA ARG A 71 -10.37 11.18 2.14
C ARG A 71 -9.77 10.36 0.99
N PRO A 72 -9.18 9.16 1.21
CA PRO A 72 -8.74 8.28 0.12
C PRO A 72 -9.83 7.96 -0.90
N ALA A 73 -11.04 7.63 -0.46
CA ALA A 73 -12.16 7.34 -1.36
C ALA A 73 -12.52 8.56 -2.21
N LYS A 74 -12.65 9.75 -1.60
CA LYS A 74 -12.89 11.01 -2.33
C LYS A 74 -11.83 11.31 -3.37
N MET A 75 -10.55 11.19 -2.99
CA MET A 75 -9.43 11.51 -3.87
C MET A 75 -9.36 10.60 -5.10
N THR A 76 -9.93 9.40 -5.01
CA THR A 76 -9.89 8.38 -6.07
C THR A 76 -11.22 8.19 -6.79
N GLY A 77 -12.27 8.95 -6.42
CA GLY A 77 -13.60 8.79 -6.99
C GLY A 77 -14.22 7.41 -6.72
N LEU A 78 -13.81 6.74 -5.64
CA LEU A 78 -14.33 5.44 -5.26
C LEU A 78 -15.77 5.61 -4.75
N THR A 79 -16.72 5.00 -5.46
CA THR A 79 -18.14 4.99 -5.10
C THR A 79 -18.50 3.72 -4.34
N TRP A 80 -19.64 3.75 -3.64
CA TRP A 80 -20.14 2.58 -2.92
C TRP A 80 -20.40 1.42 -3.88
N ASP A 81 -21.07 1.68 -5.01
CA ASP A 81 -21.42 0.65 -6.00
C ASP A 81 -20.20 -0.06 -6.59
N LYS A 82 -19.09 0.66 -6.80
CA LYS A 82 -17.82 0.06 -7.28
C LYS A 82 -17.15 -0.80 -6.20
N LEU A 83 -17.31 -0.42 -4.94
CA LEU A 83 -16.68 -1.10 -3.82
C LEU A 83 -17.50 -2.31 -3.34
N GLN A 84 -18.81 -2.31 -3.58
CA GLN A 84 -19.75 -3.30 -3.05
C GLN A 84 -19.42 -4.74 -3.47
N PRO A 85 -19.14 -5.08 -4.74
CA PRO A 85 -18.86 -6.47 -5.14
C PRO A 85 -17.66 -7.07 -4.38
N LEU A 86 -16.57 -6.31 -4.32
CA LEU A 86 -15.37 -6.69 -3.55
C LEU A 86 -15.70 -6.88 -2.07
N ARG A 87 -16.44 -5.93 -1.47
CA ARG A 87 -16.83 -6.03 -0.05
C ARG A 87 -17.75 -7.22 0.22
N GLU A 88 -18.62 -7.59 -0.71
CA GLU A 88 -19.50 -8.74 -0.56
C GLU A 88 -18.70 -10.04 -0.55
N CYS A 89 -17.77 -10.20 -1.48
CA CYS A 89 -16.85 -11.34 -1.52
C CYS A 89 -16.08 -11.48 -0.19
N ILE A 90 -15.44 -10.39 0.26
CA ILE A 90 -14.71 -10.38 1.55
C ILE A 90 -15.65 -10.76 2.70
N ARG A 91 -16.87 -10.21 2.74
CA ARG A 91 -17.83 -10.49 3.83
C ARG A 91 -18.30 -11.93 3.84
N SER A 92 -18.60 -12.51 2.67
CA SER A 92 -19.02 -13.92 2.57
C SER A 92 -17.94 -14.85 3.09
N ILE A 93 -16.68 -14.59 2.73
CA ILE A 93 -15.53 -15.36 3.22
C ILE A 93 -15.35 -15.15 4.73
N ALA A 94 -15.44 -13.90 5.19
CA ALA A 94 -15.34 -13.57 6.61
C ALA A 94 -16.37 -14.35 7.44
N GLN A 95 -17.63 -14.41 6.97
CA GLN A 95 -18.69 -15.20 7.61
C GLN A 95 -18.42 -16.70 7.60
N ALA A 96 -17.91 -17.25 6.50
CA ALA A 96 -17.60 -18.67 6.37
C ALA A 96 -16.52 -19.14 7.37
N HIS A 97 -15.57 -18.27 7.71
CA HIS A 97 -14.47 -18.57 8.62
C HIS A 97 -14.69 -18.10 10.07
N ASP A 98 -15.84 -17.46 10.36
CA ASP A 98 -16.10 -16.75 11.63
C ASP A 98 -15.01 -15.70 11.94
N ARG A 99 -14.73 -14.84 10.95
CA ARG A 99 -13.69 -13.82 10.96
C ARG A 99 -14.25 -12.44 10.63
N SER A 100 -13.47 -11.41 10.92
CA SER A 100 -13.78 -10.05 10.45
C SER A 100 -13.31 -9.84 9.00
N MET A 101 -13.92 -8.88 8.30
CA MET A 101 -13.45 -8.52 6.94
C MET A 101 -11.99 -8.03 6.97
N ALA A 102 -11.57 -7.39 8.07
CA ALA A 102 -10.19 -6.96 8.26
C ALA A 102 -9.23 -8.15 8.29
N GLN A 103 -9.58 -9.21 9.02
CA GLN A 103 -8.80 -10.44 9.11
C GLN A 103 -8.65 -11.13 7.76
N VAL A 104 -9.73 -11.21 6.96
CA VAL A 104 -9.68 -11.74 5.58
C VAL A 104 -8.67 -10.97 4.73
N CYS A 105 -8.71 -9.64 4.75
CA CYS A 105 -7.79 -8.82 3.96
C CYS A 105 -6.32 -8.98 4.38
N ILE A 106 -6.07 -9.14 5.68
CA ILE A 106 -4.72 -9.37 6.22
C ILE A 106 -4.25 -10.78 5.83
N ASN A 107 -5.09 -11.80 5.97
CA ASN A 107 -4.78 -13.17 5.57
C ASN A 107 -4.48 -13.24 4.06
N TRP A 108 -5.29 -12.57 3.24
CA TRP A 108 -5.05 -12.45 1.80
C TRP A 108 -3.67 -11.87 1.47
N CYS A 109 -3.21 -10.84 2.19
CA CYS A 109 -1.85 -10.31 2.01
C CYS A 109 -0.78 -11.36 2.35
N ILE A 110 -1.01 -12.19 3.37
CA ILE A 110 -0.11 -13.28 3.77
C ILE A 110 -0.06 -14.36 2.68
N GLN A 111 -1.22 -14.74 2.12
CA GLN A 111 -1.31 -15.71 1.02
C GLN A 111 -0.55 -15.27 -0.23
N HIS A 112 -0.47 -13.95 -0.47
CA HIS A 112 0.39 -13.38 -1.51
C HIS A 112 1.85 -13.21 -1.11
N ASN A 113 2.33 -13.93 -0.09
CA ASN A 113 3.73 -13.95 0.35
C ASN A 113 4.28 -12.56 0.74
N THR A 114 3.39 -11.69 1.24
CA THR A 114 3.75 -10.37 1.76
C THR A 114 3.67 -10.33 3.29
N ILE A 115 4.32 -9.35 3.90
CA ILE A 115 4.26 -9.09 5.35
C ILE A 115 3.30 -7.90 5.58
N PRO A 116 2.05 -8.13 6.05
CA PRO A 116 1.10 -7.05 6.26
C PRO A 116 1.50 -6.14 7.43
N LEU A 117 1.52 -4.83 7.18
CA LEU A 117 1.73 -3.81 8.21
C LEU A 117 0.39 -3.19 8.62
N VAL A 118 -0.07 -3.55 9.81
CA VAL A 118 -1.37 -3.12 10.35
C VAL A 118 -1.17 -2.15 11.50
N GLY A 119 -1.74 -0.95 11.36
CA GLY A 119 -1.74 0.04 12.45
C GLY A 119 -2.91 -0.19 13.41
N CYS A 120 -2.61 -0.39 14.69
CA CYS A 120 -3.61 -0.55 15.76
C CYS A 120 -3.57 0.66 16.70
N ARG A 121 -4.74 1.21 17.05
CA ARG A 121 -4.89 2.34 17.99
C ARG A 121 -5.57 1.95 19.30
N SER A 122 -6.06 0.72 19.38
CA SER A 122 -6.67 0.16 20.58
C SER A 122 -6.24 -1.30 20.75
N VAL A 123 -6.37 -1.80 21.98
CA VAL A 123 -6.15 -3.22 22.30
C VAL A 123 -7.11 -4.10 21.49
N SER A 124 -8.36 -3.69 21.34
CA SER A 124 -9.35 -4.43 20.54
C SER A 124 -8.95 -4.57 19.08
N GLN A 125 -8.37 -3.53 18.46
CA GLN A 125 -7.86 -3.60 17.09
C GLN A 125 -6.65 -4.53 16.99
N ALA A 126 -5.76 -4.51 17.98
CA ALA A 126 -4.62 -5.42 18.02
C ALA A 126 -5.08 -6.88 18.14
N GLN A 127 -6.06 -7.17 19.01
CA GLN A 127 -6.66 -8.49 19.15
C GLN A 127 -7.34 -8.97 17.86
N ASP A 128 -8.14 -8.12 17.23
CA ASP A 128 -8.77 -8.44 15.94
C ASP A 128 -7.73 -8.70 14.85
N THR A 129 -6.67 -7.88 14.77
CA THR A 129 -5.56 -8.06 13.83
C THR A 129 -4.85 -9.40 14.05
N LEU A 130 -4.59 -9.79 15.30
CA LEU A 130 -3.97 -11.08 15.62
C LEU A 130 -4.84 -12.27 15.19
N GLY A 131 -6.17 -12.11 15.19
CA GLY A 131 -7.11 -13.13 14.71
C GLY A 131 -7.04 -13.39 13.20
N ALA A 132 -6.23 -12.63 12.45
CA ALA A 132 -5.91 -12.95 11.05
C ALA A 132 -4.95 -14.14 10.91
N LEU A 133 -4.29 -14.53 12.01
CA LEU A 133 -3.34 -15.65 12.06
C LEU A 133 -4.02 -16.93 12.56
N GLY A 134 -3.38 -18.08 12.31
CA GLY A 134 -3.85 -19.39 12.79
C GLY A 134 -4.96 -20.02 11.94
N TRP A 135 -5.23 -19.46 10.77
CA TRP A 135 -6.09 -20.02 9.73
C TRP A 135 -5.61 -19.49 8.37
N GLU A 136 -6.10 -20.07 7.29
CA GLU A 136 -5.67 -19.73 5.94
C GLU A 136 -6.90 -19.67 5.02
N LEU A 137 -6.91 -18.68 4.13
CA LEU A 137 -7.82 -18.67 3.00
C LEU A 137 -7.50 -19.85 2.09
N THR A 138 -8.54 -20.48 1.56
CA THR A 138 -8.40 -21.51 0.54
C THR A 138 -7.92 -20.89 -0.77
N GLU A 139 -7.28 -21.70 -1.63
CA GLU A 139 -6.88 -21.23 -2.96
C GLU A 139 -8.05 -20.69 -3.79
N SER A 140 -9.25 -21.27 -3.64
CA SER A 140 -10.46 -20.76 -4.29
C SER A 140 -10.84 -19.37 -3.78
N GLU A 141 -10.79 -19.15 -2.47
CA GLU A 141 -11.13 -17.86 -1.88
C GLU A 141 -10.12 -16.78 -2.25
N VAL A 142 -8.82 -17.13 -2.32
CA VAL A 142 -7.79 -16.22 -2.82
C VAL A 142 -8.07 -15.85 -4.27
N ARG A 143 -8.40 -16.83 -5.14
CA ARG A 143 -8.76 -16.55 -6.54
C ARG A 143 -10.01 -15.68 -6.66
N ASP A 144 -11.06 -15.97 -5.91
CA ASP A 144 -12.29 -15.19 -5.93
C ASP A 144 -12.01 -13.73 -5.54
N LEU A 145 -11.20 -13.51 -4.50
CA LEU A 145 -10.76 -12.19 -4.07
C LEU A 145 -9.90 -11.48 -5.12
N ASP A 146 -8.97 -12.19 -5.74
CA ASP A 146 -8.11 -11.66 -6.80
C ASP A 146 -8.93 -11.22 -8.03
N GLU A 147 -9.95 -12.00 -8.41
CA GLU A 147 -10.84 -11.69 -9.54
C GLU A 147 -11.67 -10.42 -9.30
N VAL A 148 -12.20 -10.23 -8.10
CA VAL A 148 -13.01 -9.05 -7.77
C VAL A 148 -12.20 -7.86 -7.26
N ALA A 149 -10.88 -8.03 -7.07
CA ALA A 149 -10.00 -6.96 -6.64
C ALA A 149 -10.01 -5.81 -7.66
N LEU A 150 -9.87 -4.59 -7.14
CA LEU A 150 -9.88 -3.41 -7.99
C LEU A 150 -8.48 -3.13 -8.56
N ALA A 151 -8.46 -2.45 -9.71
CA ALA A 151 -7.24 -2.02 -10.39
C ALA A 151 -6.91 -0.56 -10.07
N ARG A 152 -7.04 -0.14 -8.81
CA ARG A 152 -6.73 1.25 -8.44
C ARG A 152 -5.23 1.43 -8.28
N SER A 153 -4.62 2.30 -9.06
CA SER A 153 -3.21 2.61 -8.85
C SER A 153 -3.07 3.75 -7.84
N THR A 154 -2.82 3.45 -6.56
CA THR A 154 -2.31 4.48 -5.63
C THR A 154 -0.87 4.86 -5.93
N LEU A 155 -0.19 4.03 -6.73
CA LEU A 155 1.09 4.34 -7.36
C LEU A 155 0.94 5.29 -8.54
N GLU A 156 -0.26 5.70 -8.92
CA GLU A 156 -0.50 6.83 -9.81
C GLU A 156 -1.12 7.99 -9.04
N SER A 157 -0.28 8.84 -8.46
CA SER A 157 -0.68 10.24 -8.39
C SER A 157 -0.82 10.73 -9.84
N PRO A 158 -1.82 11.57 -10.17
CA PRO A 158 -1.86 12.23 -11.47
C PRO A 158 -0.48 12.78 -11.82
N THR A 159 0.02 12.49 -13.02
CA THR A 159 1.37 12.86 -13.46
C THR A 159 1.68 14.33 -13.19
N TRP A 160 0.68 15.21 -13.31
CA TRP A 160 0.78 16.63 -12.97
C TRP A 160 1.08 16.91 -11.49
N ARG A 161 0.57 16.12 -10.54
CA ARG A 161 0.86 16.27 -9.10
C ARG A 161 2.29 15.85 -8.78
N ARG A 162 2.77 14.77 -9.39
CA ARG A 162 4.17 14.34 -9.32
C ARG A 162 5.09 15.41 -9.91
N ALA A 163 4.77 15.91 -11.10
CA ALA A 163 5.53 16.97 -11.75
C ALA A 163 5.56 18.25 -10.91
N LEU A 164 4.42 18.66 -10.36
CA LEU A 164 4.32 19.83 -9.48
C LEU A 164 5.14 19.64 -8.20
N PHE A 165 5.05 18.48 -7.54
CA PHE A 165 5.82 18.20 -6.32
C PHE A 165 7.33 18.17 -6.59
N VAL A 166 7.77 17.53 -7.68
CA VAL A 166 9.19 17.48 -8.08
C VAL A 166 9.69 18.87 -8.50
N GLN A 167 8.89 19.65 -9.21
CA GLN A 167 9.24 21.04 -9.54
C GLN A 167 9.35 21.91 -8.30
N LEU A 168 8.38 21.84 -7.37
CA LEU A 168 8.42 22.60 -6.12
C LEU A 168 9.60 22.18 -5.24
N ALA A 169 9.88 20.89 -5.11
CA ALA A 169 11.06 20.40 -4.39
C ALA A 169 12.37 20.83 -5.07
N GLY A 170 12.42 20.83 -6.41
CA GLY A 170 13.55 21.33 -7.18
C GLY A 170 13.79 22.83 -6.96
N VAL A 171 12.73 23.64 -7.02
CA VAL A 171 12.80 25.09 -6.74
C VAL A 171 13.25 25.34 -5.29
N PHE A 172 12.76 24.56 -4.33
CA PHE A 172 13.18 24.64 -2.93
C PHE A 172 14.67 24.30 -2.77
N MET A 173 15.14 23.21 -3.39
CA MET A 173 16.55 22.82 -3.34
C MET A 173 17.47 23.86 -4.00
N VAL A 174 17.04 24.45 -5.11
CA VAL A 174 17.77 25.57 -5.76
C VAL A 174 17.79 26.80 -4.85
N ALA A 175 16.65 27.15 -4.24
CA ALA A 175 16.58 28.27 -3.31
C ALA A 175 17.47 28.04 -2.07
N CYS A 176 17.46 26.84 -1.50
CA CYS A 176 18.37 26.46 -0.42
C CYS A 176 19.84 26.57 -0.83
N SER A 177 20.21 26.09 -2.03
CA SER A 177 21.57 26.21 -2.54
C SER A 177 22.00 27.68 -2.78
N VAL A 178 21.11 28.52 -3.29
CA VAL A 178 21.36 29.95 -3.48
C VAL A 178 21.51 30.67 -2.14
N CYS A 179 20.64 30.39 -1.17
CA CYS A 179 20.73 30.95 0.17
C CYS A 179 22.00 30.48 0.90
N ASP A 180 22.38 29.22 0.77
CA ASP A 180 23.57 28.66 1.40
C ASP A 180 24.86 29.27 0.81
N ASN A 181 24.91 29.46 -0.51
CA ASN A 181 25.98 30.18 -1.20
C ASN A 181 26.03 31.67 -0.81
N TRP A 182 24.87 32.31 -0.59
CA TRP A 182 24.81 33.71 -0.17
C TRP A 182 25.22 33.91 1.30
N LEU A 183 24.92 32.94 2.17
CA LEU A 183 25.29 32.97 3.59
C LEU A 183 26.69 32.41 3.85
N GLY A 184 27.34 31.80 2.86
CA GLY A 184 28.70 31.26 2.96
C GLY A 184 28.84 30.10 3.95
N ARG A 185 27.76 29.34 4.20
CA ARG A 185 27.72 28.31 5.25
C ARG A 185 28.01 26.88 4.77
N GLY A 186 27.94 26.60 3.46
CA GLY A 186 28.32 25.30 2.88
C GLY A 186 27.49 24.10 3.35
N MET A 187 26.32 24.34 3.96
CA MET A 187 25.48 23.31 4.59
C MET A 187 24.93 22.28 3.58
N VAL A 188 24.79 22.65 2.31
CA VAL A 188 24.31 21.75 1.24
C VAL A 188 25.42 20.82 0.73
N GLU A 189 26.69 21.23 0.82
CA GLU A 189 27.84 20.37 0.46
C GLU A 189 28.13 19.31 1.52
N GLU A 190 27.93 19.61 2.81
CA GLU A 190 28.07 18.62 3.89
C GLU A 190 26.97 17.54 3.90
N ALA A 191 25.83 17.79 3.25
CA ALA A 191 24.67 16.90 3.24
C ALA A 191 24.59 15.96 2.02
N ARG A 192 25.54 16.03 1.09
CA ARG A 192 25.66 15.15 -0.09
C ARG A 192 26.55 13.95 0.18
#